data_AF-A0A965K6K9-F1
#
_entry.id   AF-A0A965K6K9-F1
#
_cell.length_a   1.000
_cell.length_b   1.000
_cell.length_c   1.000
_cell.angle_alpha   90.00
_cell.angle_beta   90.00
_cell.angle_gamma   90.00
#
_symmetry.space_group_name_H-M   'P 1'
#
loop_
_entity.id
_entity.type
_entity.pdbx_description
1 polymer ?
#
loop_
_entity_poly.entity_id
_entity_poly.type
_entity_poly.pdbx_seq_one_letter_code
_entity_poly.pdbx_strand_id
1 'polypeptide(L)'
;MAIKVVQRRPLSLAERTYLPQILAGLKVTWDNLRRPPVTLQYPDERPTIPQGYRGVPTLVRDPQGREKCVSCQLCEFVCPPKAIRITPGEISETAENTHVEKAPKEFEINMLRCIYCGLCQEVCPEEAIWLQNQYSMTGRTREEMVNNKAKLYELGGTLPDSHYKWDKKKAEAEKQKHAHH
;
A
#
# COMPACT_ATOMS: atom_id res chain seq x y z
N MET A 1 -31.63 40.12 24.26
CA MET A 1 -30.18 39.84 24.31
C MET A 1 -29.45 41.16 24.51
N ALA A 2 -28.75 41.35 25.63
CA ALA A 2 -28.06 42.60 25.93
C ALA A 2 -26.71 42.63 25.23
N ILE A 3 -26.50 43.63 24.36
CA ILE A 3 -25.26 43.81 23.60
C ILE A 3 -24.22 44.42 24.54
N LYS A 4 -23.22 43.64 24.96
CA LYS A 4 -22.10 44.13 25.75
C LYS A 4 -21.10 44.82 24.80
N VAL A 5 -21.22 46.14 24.67
CA VAL A 5 -20.29 46.92 23.84
C VAL A 5 -18.93 46.95 24.53
N VAL A 6 -17.97 46.20 23.99
CA VAL A 6 -16.59 46.19 24.47
C VAL A 6 -15.92 47.49 24.03
N GLN A 7 -15.72 48.42 24.97
CA GLN A 7 -14.95 49.63 24.70
C GLN A 7 -13.50 49.25 24.40
N ARG A 8 -13.03 49.56 23.19
CA ARG A 8 -11.63 49.33 22.81
C ARG A 8 -10.77 50.44 23.39
N ARG A 9 -9.77 50.06 24.20
CA ARG A 9 -8.76 50.99 24.73
C ARG A 9 -8.06 51.68 23.54
N PRO A 10 -7.82 53.00 23.58
CA PRO A 10 -7.10 53.67 22.51
C PRO A 10 -5.68 53.08 22.42
N LEU A 11 -5.31 52.64 21.22
CA LEU A 11 -3.99 52.08 20.93
C LEU A 11 -2.92 53.11 21.29
N SER A 12 -1.88 52.65 21.99
CA SER A 12 -0.68 53.46 22.23
C SER A 12 0.02 53.81 20.91
N LEU A 13 0.85 54.86 20.89
CA LEU A 13 1.62 55.25 19.70
C LEU A 13 2.50 54.10 19.17
N ALA A 14 2.99 53.24 20.07
CA ALA A 14 3.75 52.05 19.73
C ALA A 14 2.88 50.97 19.05
N GLU A 15 1.64 50.78 19.50
CA GLU A 15 0.72 49.83 18.88
C GLU A 15 0.15 50.34 17.54
N ARG A 16 0.03 51.66 17.37
CA ARG A 16 -0.39 52.30 16.11
C ARG A 16 0.67 52.21 15.01
N THR A 17 1.95 52.20 15.37
CA THR A 17 3.07 52.11 14.43
C THR A 17 3.44 50.67 14.06
N TYR A 18 2.83 49.67 14.70
CA TYR A 18 3.04 48.22 14.48
C TYR A 18 4.48 47.69 14.68
N LEU A 19 5.42 48.56 15.06
CA LEU A 19 6.83 48.23 15.26
C LEU A 19 7.08 47.10 16.29
N PRO A 20 6.44 47.06 17.48
CA PRO A 20 6.68 45.96 18.42
C PRO A 20 6.18 44.61 17.90
N GLN A 21 5.13 44.59 17.09
CA GLN A 21 4.63 43.38 16.44
C GLN A 21 5.58 42.90 15.33
N ILE A 22 6.14 43.82 14.54
CA ILE A 22 7.13 43.50 13.51
C ILE A 22 8.41 42.94 14.14
N LEU A 23 8.92 43.57 15.20
CA LEU A 23 10.09 43.08 15.93
C LEU A 23 9.84 41.72 16.58
N ALA A 24 8.66 41.50 17.15
CA ALA A 24 8.28 40.19 17.69
C ALA A 24 8.26 39.11 16.59
N GLY A 25 7.76 39.42 15.40
CA GLY A 25 7.81 38.51 14.24
C GLY A 25 9.23 38.22 13.77
N LEU A 26 10.07 39.26 13.62
CA LEU A 26 11.47 39.13 13.23
C LEU A 26 12.27 38.30 14.23
N LYS A 27 11.98 38.40 15.53
CA LYS A 27 12.59 37.56 16.57
C LYS A 27 12.32 36.06 16.32
N VAL A 28 11.08 35.69 15.98
CA VAL A 28 10.73 34.29 15.66
C VAL A 28 11.47 33.81 14.41
N THR A 29 11.56 34.65 13.38
CA THR A 29 12.33 34.35 12.17
C THR A 29 13.81 34.14 12.48
N TRP A 30 14.40 35.01 13.30
CA TRP A 30 15.79 34.90 13.74
C TRP A 30 16.06 33.64 14.57
N ASP A 31 15.11 33.23 15.40
CA ASP A 31 15.20 31.99 16.17
C ASP A 31 15.11 30.76 15.28
N ASN A 32 14.27 30.77 14.24
CA ASN A 32 14.21 29.69 13.25
C ASN A 32 15.45 29.63 12.35
N LEU A 33 16.06 30.77 12.01
CA LEU A 33 17.29 30.81 11.19
C LEU A 33 18.47 30.08 11.85
N ARG A 34 18.50 30.07 13.19
CA ARG A 34 19.56 29.40 13.97
C ARG A 34 19.28 27.92 14.26
N ARG A 35 18.09 27.41 13.93
CA ARG A 35 17.75 25.99 14.14
C ARG A 35 18.31 25.14 13.00
N PRO A 36 18.73 23.89 13.27
CA PRO A 36 19.10 22.97 12.20
C PRO A 36 17.90 22.66 11.29
N PRO A 37 18.11 22.46 9.98
CA PRO A 37 17.04 22.14 9.05
C PRO A 37 16.49 20.73 9.32
N VAL A 38 15.17 20.57 9.19
CA VAL A 38 14.45 19.28 9.35
C VAL A 38 14.34 18.53 8.00
N THR A 39 15.20 18.89 7.03
CA THR A 39 15.16 18.35 5.66
C THR A 39 15.96 17.04 5.57
N LEU A 40 15.48 16.10 4.76
CA LEU A 40 16.21 14.88 4.38
C LEU A 40 16.82 15.05 2.98
N GLN A 41 18.03 14.57 2.76
CA GLN A 41 18.68 14.58 1.44
C GLN A 41 18.21 13.40 0.58
N TYR A 42 17.06 13.54 -0.07
CA TYR A 42 16.55 12.53 -1.01
C TYR A 42 17.39 12.54 -2.31
N PRO A 43 17.83 11.40 -2.86
CA PRO A 43 17.37 10.02 -2.62
C PRO A 43 18.20 9.19 -1.61
N ASP A 44 19.32 9.72 -1.13
CA ASP A 44 20.28 9.01 -0.27
C ASP A 44 19.71 8.75 1.13
N GLU A 45 19.05 9.74 1.70
CA GLU A 45 18.31 9.65 2.96
C GLU A 45 16.81 9.55 2.68
N ARG A 46 16.17 8.49 3.19
CA ARG A 46 14.74 8.24 3.02
C ARG A 46 14.01 8.23 4.36
N PRO A 47 12.75 8.69 4.40
CA PRO A 47 11.96 8.64 5.62
C PRO A 47 11.70 7.18 6.04
N THR A 48 11.69 6.93 7.35
CA THR A 48 11.31 5.63 7.90
C THR A 48 9.82 5.41 7.70
N ILE A 49 9.46 4.32 7.02
CA ILE A 49 8.07 3.98 6.72
C ILE A 49 7.46 3.22 7.91
N PRO A 50 6.27 3.61 8.40
CA PRO A 50 5.61 2.89 9.49
C PRO A 50 5.16 1.49 9.06
N GLN A 51 4.95 0.60 10.02
CA GLN A 51 4.37 -0.72 9.76
C GLN A 51 2.94 -0.58 9.23
N GLY A 52 2.58 -1.39 8.22
CA GLY A 52 1.26 -1.34 7.59
C GLY A 52 1.08 -0.20 6.57
N TYR A 53 2.18 0.41 6.11
CA TYR A 53 2.11 1.38 5.02
C TYR A 53 1.51 0.79 3.75
N ARG A 54 0.64 1.56 3.11
CA ARG A 54 -0.11 1.17 1.92
C ARG A 54 0.59 1.72 0.67
N GLY A 55 1.65 1.04 0.24
CA GLY A 55 2.36 1.39 -1.00
C GLY A 55 1.87 0.57 -2.20
N VAL A 56 2.78 0.30 -3.15
CA VAL A 56 2.43 -0.39 -4.40
C VAL A 56 1.83 -1.78 -4.09
N PRO A 57 0.64 -2.10 -4.60
CA PRO A 57 0.05 -3.43 -4.52
C PRO A 57 0.82 -4.39 -5.44
N THR A 58 1.18 -5.55 -4.90
CA THR A 58 2.00 -6.57 -5.56
C THR A 58 1.42 -7.95 -5.34
N LEU A 59 1.84 -8.92 -6.15
CA LEU A 59 1.49 -10.32 -5.94
C LEU A 59 2.66 -11.04 -5.29
N VAL A 60 2.39 -11.80 -4.23
CA VAL A 60 3.42 -12.52 -3.48
C VAL A 60 3.39 -14.01 -3.76
N ARG A 61 4.57 -14.62 -3.70
CA ARG A 61 4.76 -16.07 -3.75
C ARG A 61 4.82 -16.65 -2.35
N ASP A 62 4.47 -17.93 -2.25
CA ASP A 62 4.66 -18.77 -1.08
C ASP A 62 6.17 -18.93 -0.77
N PRO A 63 6.59 -19.32 0.44
CA PRO A 63 8.00 -19.63 0.74
C PRO A 63 8.61 -20.69 -0.19
N GLN A 64 7.78 -21.59 -0.73
CA GLN A 64 8.12 -22.62 -1.69
C GLN A 64 8.11 -22.10 -3.15
N GLY A 65 7.96 -20.79 -3.38
CA GLY A 65 8.01 -20.15 -4.69
C GLY A 65 6.73 -20.25 -5.54
N ARG A 66 5.68 -20.91 -5.02
CA ARG A 66 4.39 -21.08 -5.71
C ARG A 66 3.58 -19.79 -5.71
N GLU A 67 2.72 -19.64 -6.72
CA GLU A 67 1.76 -18.53 -6.77
C GLU A 67 0.66 -18.75 -5.72
N LYS A 68 0.46 -17.79 -4.80
CA LYS A 68 -0.62 -17.88 -3.80
C LYS A 68 -2.02 -17.54 -4.36
N CYS A 69 -2.07 -16.88 -5.52
CA CYS A 69 -3.32 -16.37 -6.08
C CYS A 69 -4.13 -17.48 -6.73
N VAL A 70 -5.36 -17.69 -6.25
CA VAL A 70 -6.29 -18.72 -6.74
C VAL A 70 -7.37 -18.18 -7.70
N SER A 71 -7.20 -16.95 -8.19
CA SER A 71 -8.18 -16.30 -9.10
C SER A 71 -9.61 -16.24 -8.57
N CYS A 72 -9.81 -16.04 -7.27
CA CYS A 72 -11.14 -15.90 -6.66
C CYS A 72 -11.90 -14.61 -7.04
N GLN A 73 -11.22 -13.65 -7.68
CA GLN A 73 -11.77 -12.35 -8.14
C GLN A 73 -12.34 -11.43 -7.05
N LEU A 74 -12.20 -11.77 -5.77
CA LEU A 74 -12.66 -10.94 -4.65
C LEU A 74 -11.98 -9.56 -4.63
N CYS A 75 -10.67 -9.51 -4.91
CA CYS A 75 -9.92 -8.27 -4.96
C CYS A 75 -10.32 -7.37 -6.16
N GLU A 76 -10.76 -7.96 -7.27
CA GLU A 76 -11.33 -7.22 -8.39
C GLU A 76 -12.69 -6.62 -8.02
N PHE A 77 -13.55 -7.41 -7.38
CA PHE A 77 -14.88 -6.98 -6.96
C PHE A 77 -14.84 -5.87 -5.89
N VAL A 78 -13.96 -5.98 -4.89
CA VAL A 78 -13.89 -4.99 -3.79
C VAL A 78 -13.25 -3.67 -4.22
N CYS A 79 -12.53 -3.64 -5.34
CA CYS A 79 -11.73 -2.48 -5.75
C CYS A 79 -12.64 -1.27 -6.08
N PRO A 80 -12.66 -0.19 -5.27
CA PRO A 80 -13.57 0.93 -5.49
C PRO A 80 -13.42 1.61 -6.86
N PRO A 81 -12.20 1.90 -7.36
CA PRO A 81 -12.01 2.48 -8.68
C PRO A 81 -12.02 1.44 -9.82
N LYS A 82 -12.24 0.14 -9.54
CA LYS A 82 -12.14 -0.96 -10.51
C LYS A 82 -10.81 -0.92 -11.28
N ALA A 83 -9.71 -0.85 -10.54
CA ALA A 83 -8.35 -0.77 -11.09
C ALA A 83 -7.73 -2.14 -11.42
N ILE A 84 -8.31 -3.22 -10.88
CA ILE A 84 -7.81 -4.59 -11.02
C ILE A 84 -8.67 -5.31 -12.06
N ARG A 85 -8.03 -6.12 -12.91
CA ARG A 85 -8.71 -7.05 -13.82
C ARG A 85 -8.02 -8.41 -13.76
N ILE A 86 -8.81 -9.47 -13.62
CA ILE A 86 -8.31 -10.83 -13.45
C ILE A 86 -9.00 -11.76 -14.45
N THR A 87 -8.20 -12.40 -15.30
CA THR A 87 -8.66 -13.49 -16.17
C THR A 87 -8.24 -14.83 -15.53
N PRO A 88 -9.19 -15.65 -15.04
CA PRO A 88 -8.87 -16.96 -14.49
C PRO A 88 -8.30 -17.89 -15.56
N GLY A 89 -7.37 -18.75 -15.15
CA GLY A 89 -6.84 -19.85 -15.95
C GLY A 89 -6.85 -21.15 -15.16
N GLU A 90 -6.84 -22.26 -15.89
CA GLU A 90 -6.70 -23.61 -15.33
C GLU A 90 -5.22 -23.94 -15.12
N ILE A 91 -4.92 -24.70 -14.06
CA ILE A 91 -3.57 -25.24 -13.80
C ILE A 91 -3.57 -26.71 -14.18
N SER A 92 -2.49 -27.17 -14.84
CA SER A 92 -2.29 -28.60 -15.09
C SER A 92 -2.11 -29.36 -13.76
N GLU A 93 -2.92 -30.39 -13.55
CA GLU A 93 -2.82 -31.27 -12.39
C GLU A 93 -1.42 -31.90 -12.32
N THR A 94 -0.60 -31.38 -11.42
CA THR A 94 0.75 -31.84 -11.12
C THR A 94 0.82 -32.18 -9.64
N ALA A 95 1.69 -33.10 -9.23
CA ALA A 95 1.76 -33.60 -7.85
C ALA A 95 1.90 -32.48 -6.79
N GLU A 96 2.49 -31.33 -7.16
CA GLU A 96 2.69 -30.15 -6.30
C GLU A 96 1.48 -29.20 -6.24
N ASN A 97 0.59 -29.27 -7.23
CA ASN A 97 -0.58 -28.38 -7.39
C ASN A 97 -1.91 -29.13 -7.36
N THR A 98 -1.94 -30.39 -6.92
CA THR A 98 -3.15 -31.24 -6.89
C THR A 98 -4.33 -30.66 -6.08
N HIS A 99 -4.13 -29.57 -5.35
CA HIS A 99 -5.15 -28.90 -4.52
C HIS A 99 -5.50 -27.50 -5.02
N VAL A 100 -4.94 -27.09 -6.16
CA VAL A 100 -5.16 -25.78 -6.78
C VAL A 100 -5.66 -25.99 -8.20
N GLU A 101 -6.96 -25.79 -8.39
CA GLU A 101 -7.58 -25.92 -9.71
C GLU A 101 -7.31 -24.70 -10.60
N LYS A 102 -7.10 -23.51 -10.01
CA LYS A 102 -7.11 -22.22 -10.73
C LYS A 102 -5.97 -21.30 -10.31
N ALA A 103 -5.36 -20.65 -11.29
CA ALA A 103 -4.39 -19.56 -11.14
C ALA A 103 -4.77 -18.40 -12.07
N PRO A 104 -4.24 -17.18 -11.89
CA PRO A 104 -4.53 -16.09 -12.82
C PRO A 104 -3.78 -16.33 -14.12
N LYS A 105 -4.50 -16.47 -15.24
CA LYS A 105 -3.88 -16.45 -16.57
C LYS A 105 -3.34 -15.05 -16.83
N GLU A 106 -4.17 -14.04 -16.57
CA GLU A 106 -3.80 -12.64 -16.63
C GLU A 106 -4.26 -11.94 -15.35
N PHE A 107 -3.42 -11.06 -14.85
CA PHE A 107 -3.69 -10.21 -13.71
C PHE A 107 -3.08 -8.85 -14.02
N GLU A 108 -3.91 -7.82 -14.10
CA GLU A 108 -3.44 -6.45 -14.31
C GLU A 108 -3.94 -5.53 -13.20
N ILE A 109 -3.09 -4.60 -12.79
CA ILE A 109 -3.46 -3.49 -11.92
C ILE A 109 -3.10 -2.19 -12.63
N ASN A 110 -4.11 -1.39 -12.91
CA ASN A 110 -3.92 -0.05 -13.43
C ASN A 110 -3.57 0.92 -12.29
N MET A 111 -2.29 1.28 -12.20
CA MET A 111 -1.77 2.14 -11.14
C MET A 111 -2.19 3.61 -11.28
N LEU A 112 -2.69 4.02 -12.45
CA LEU A 112 -3.30 5.33 -12.66
C LEU A 112 -4.72 5.43 -12.08
N ARG A 113 -5.38 4.28 -11.87
CA ARG A 113 -6.72 4.18 -11.26
C ARG A 113 -6.68 3.76 -9.80
N CYS A 114 -5.64 3.04 -9.38
CA CYS A 114 -5.50 2.56 -8.03
C CYS A 114 -5.41 3.74 -7.04
N ILE A 115 -6.22 3.69 -5.98
CA ILE A 115 -6.23 4.69 -4.89
C ILE A 115 -5.46 4.22 -3.65
N TYR A 116 -4.72 3.12 -3.74
CA TYR A 116 -3.90 2.56 -2.65
C TYR A 116 -4.67 2.32 -1.33
N CYS A 117 -5.97 2.06 -1.44
CA CYS A 117 -6.84 1.90 -0.27
C CYS A 117 -6.63 0.61 0.51
N GLY A 118 -5.87 -0.38 0.05
CA GLY A 118 -5.59 -1.61 0.80
C GLY A 118 -6.71 -2.65 0.88
N LEU A 119 -7.94 -2.37 0.40
CA LEU A 119 -9.06 -3.31 0.47
C LEU A 119 -8.78 -4.65 -0.24
N CYS A 120 -7.98 -4.63 -1.30
CA CYS A 120 -7.59 -5.84 -2.02
C CYS A 120 -6.74 -6.79 -1.17
N GLN A 121 -5.89 -6.26 -0.27
CA GLN A 121 -5.08 -7.06 0.66
C GLN A 121 -5.98 -7.67 1.75
N GLU A 122 -6.89 -6.87 2.32
CA GLU A 122 -7.78 -7.33 3.40
C GLU A 122 -8.78 -8.38 2.93
N VAL A 123 -9.28 -8.28 1.68
CA VAL A 123 -10.26 -9.24 1.15
C VAL A 123 -9.63 -10.55 0.67
N CYS A 124 -8.31 -10.61 0.49
CA CYS A 124 -7.68 -11.75 -0.16
C CYS A 124 -7.60 -12.96 0.79
N PRO A 125 -8.33 -14.06 0.52
CA PRO A 125 -8.40 -15.20 1.44
C PRO A 125 -7.10 -16.02 1.51
N GLU A 126 -6.23 -15.85 0.52
CA GLU A 126 -4.92 -16.51 0.43
C GLU A 126 -3.76 -15.53 0.65
N GLU A 127 -4.06 -14.26 1.00
CA GLU A 127 -3.05 -13.20 1.17
C GLU A 127 -2.05 -13.16 0.02
N ALA A 128 -2.57 -13.26 -1.21
CA ALA A 128 -1.79 -13.33 -2.43
C ALA A 128 -1.45 -11.96 -3.00
N ILE A 129 -2.29 -10.95 -2.71
CA ILE A 129 -2.03 -9.55 -3.05
C ILE A 129 -1.67 -8.80 -1.76
N TRP A 130 -0.58 -8.06 -1.79
CA TRP A 130 -0.04 -7.36 -0.63
C TRP A 130 0.45 -5.97 -1.00
N LEU A 131 0.19 -4.97 -0.16
CA LEU A 131 0.73 -3.64 -0.34
C LEU A 131 2.13 -3.57 0.26
N GLN A 132 3.12 -3.29 -0.57
CA GLN A 132 4.52 -3.18 -0.17
C GLN A 132 4.81 -1.80 0.41
N ASN A 133 5.96 -1.69 1.09
CA ASN A 133 6.49 -0.40 1.56
C ASN A 133 7.06 0.47 0.43
N GLN A 134 6.99 0.03 -0.82
CA GLN A 134 7.46 0.82 -1.95
C GLN A 134 6.46 1.94 -2.25
N TYR A 135 6.90 3.19 -2.08
CA TYR A 135 6.11 4.40 -2.36
C TYR A 135 6.53 5.09 -3.66
N SER A 136 7.79 4.93 -4.08
CA SER A 136 8.30 5.53 -5.31
C SER A 136 8.14 4.54 -6.47
N MET A 137 7.06 4.71 -7.23
CA MET A 137 6.88 4.06 -8.52
C MET A 137 6.55 5.13 -9.55
N THR A 138 7.35 5.16 -10.61
CA THR A 138 7.25 6.15 -11.69
C THR A 138 7.25 5.42 -13.03
N GLY A 139 6.39 5.84 -13.94
CA GLY A 139 6.39 5.43 -15.33
C GLY A 139 6.50 6.66 -16.22
N ARG A 140 7.16 6.53 -17.37
CA ARG A 140 7.27 7.61 -18.38
C ARG A 140 6.09 7.60 -19.34
N THR A 141 5.46 6.44 -19.50
CA THR A 141 4.30 6.21 -20.35
C THR A 141 3.11 5.69 -19.54
N ARG A 142 1.91 5.72 -20.12
CA ARG A 142 0.69 5.25 -19.42
C ARG A 142 0.69 3.73 -19.30
N GLU A 143 1.23 3.06 -20.30
CA GLU A 143 1.34 1.61 -20.43
C GLU A 143 2.27 1.04 -19.35
N GLU A 144 3.37 1.74 -19.03
CA GLU A 144 4.27 1.37 -17.92
C GLU A 144 3.59 1.41 -16.54
N MET A 145 2.51 2.19 -16.41
CA MET A 145 1.71 2.32 -15.19
C MET A 145 0.55 1.30 -15.12
N VAL A 146 0.47 0.38 -16.08
CA VAL A 146 -0.36 -0.82 -15.98
C VAL A 146 0.54 -1.99 -15.63
N ASN A 147 0.46 -2.46 -14.39
CA ASN A 147 1.29 -3.55 -13.90
C ASN A 147 0.66 -4.90 -14.25
N ASN A 148 1.33 -5.66 -15.11
CA ASN A 148 0.95 -7.02 -15.48
C ASN A 148 1.37 -8.05 -14.43
N LYS A 149 0.82 -9.27 -14.52
CA LYS A 149 1.06 -10.41 -13.60
C LYS A 149 2.56 -10.59 -13.29
N ALA A 150 3.40 -10.65 -14.32
CA ALA A 150 4.84 -10.87 -14.16
C ALA A 150 5.50 -9.77 -13.30
N LYS A 151 5.21 -8.49 -13.61
CA LYS A 151 5.74 -7.34 -12.87
C LYS A 151 5.25 -7.30 -11.43
N LEU A 152 3.99 -7.69 -11.19
CA LEU A 152 3.43 -7.76 -9.83
C LEU A 152 4.14 -8.80 -8.97
N TYR A 153 4.51 -9.95 -9.54
CA TYR A 153 5.28 -10.99 -8.83
C TYR A 153 6.75 -10.61 -8.62
N GLU A 154 7.36 -9.91 -9.57
CA GLU A 154 8.72 -9.38 -9.45
C GLU A 154 8.82 -8.38 -8.28
N LEU A 155 7.83 -7.48 -8.15
CA LEU A 155 7.78 -6.49 -7.07
C LEU A 155 7.40 -7.09 -5.72
N GLY A 156 6.59 -8.15 -5.69
CA GLY A 156 6.08 -8.74 -4.44
C GLY A 156 7.02 -9.75 -3.79
N GLY A 157 7.84 -10.45 -4.57
CA GLY A 157 8.77 -11.45 -4.05
C GLY A 157 8.07 -12.58 -3.30
N THR A 158 8.72 -13.09 -2.24
CA THR A 158 8.20 -14.16 -1.38
C THR A 158 7.77 -13.59 -0.04
N LEU A 159 6.52 -13.85 0.36
CA LEU A 159 6.03 -13.48 1.69
C LEU A 159 6.18 -14.69 2.63
N PRO A 160 6.85 -14.55 3.79
CA PRO A 160 6.92 -15.64 4.75
C PRO A 160 5.52 -15.94 5.32
N ASP A 161 4.99 -17.13 5.07
CA ASP A 161 3.75 -17.61 5.66
C ASP A 161 4.05 -18.27 7.01
N SER A 162 3.59 -17.67 8.11
CA SER A 162 3.75 -18.23 9.46
C SER A 162 2.81 -19.41 9.75
N HIS A 163 1.72 -19.56 8.97
CA HIS A 163 0.67 -20.53 9.22
C HIS A 163 0.76 -21.78 8.34
N TYR A 164 1.66 -21.77 7.33
CA TYR A 164 1.90 -22.83 6.35
C TYR A 164 0.59 -23.48 5.89
N LYS A 165 -0.35 -22.65 5.45
CA LYS A 165 -1.74 -23.06 5.17
C LYS A 165 -1.78 -24.18 4.13
N TRP A 166 -0.89 -24.11 3.14
CA TRP A 166 -0.82 -25.06 2.05
C TRP A 166 -0.20 -26.40 2.42
N ASP A 167 0.78 -26.43 3.34
CA ASP A 167 1.37 -27.69 3.81
C ASP A 167 0.34 -28.51 4.61
N LYS A 168 -0.51 -27.83 5.39
CA LYS A 168 -1.65 -28.46 6.07
C LYS A 168 -2.67 -29.01 5.08
N LYS A 169 -3.07 -28.21 4.07
CA LYS A 169 -4.00 -28.67 3.02
C LYS A 169 -3.44 -29.86 2.24
N LYS A 170 -2.14 -29.86 1.93
CA LYS A 170 -1.47 -30.98 1.26
C LYS A 170 -1.53 -32.26 2.11
N ALA A 171 -1.19 -32.15 3.40
CA ALA A 171 -1.25 -33.28 4.33
C ALA A 171 -2.68 -33.81 4.53
N GLU A 172 -3.69 -32.93 4.57
CA GLU A 172 -5.11 -33.33 4.65
C GLU A 172 -5.56 -34.08 3.39
N ALA A 173 -5.17 -33.60 2.22
CA ALA A 173 -5.55 -34.23 0.97
C ALA A 173 -4.79 -35.54 0.71
N GLU A 174 -3.53 -35.66 1.14
CA GLU A 174 -2.81 -36.95 1.19
C GLU A 174 -3.54 -37.93 2.10
N LYS A 175 -3.97 -37.50 3.30
CA LYS A 175 -4.79 -38.32 4.20
C LYS A 175 -6.11 -38.75 3.56
N GLN A 176 -6.80 -37.86 2.84
CA GLN A 176 -8.03 -38.21 2.13
C GLN A 176 -7.78 -39.23 1.01
N LYS A 177 -6.70 -39.10 0.25
CA LYS A 177 -6.31 -40.10 -0.78
C LYS A 177 -6.02 -41.47 -0.17
N HIS A 178 -5.44 -41.52 1.04
CA HIS A 178 -5.19 -42.78 1.76
C HIS A 178 -6.45 -43.36 2.44
N ALA A 179 -7.48 -42.56 2.71
CA ALA A 179 -8.74 -43.01 3.30
C ALA A 179 -9.73 -43.59 2.27
N HIS A 180 -9.48 -43.38 0.98
CA HIS A 180 -10.30 -43.90 -0.13
C HIS A 180 -9.71 -45.16 -0.79
N HIS A 181 -8.66 -45.74 -0.22
CA HIS A 181 -8.12 -47.07 -0.55
C HIS A 181 -8.38 -48.04 0.61
#